data_AF-A0A2W1F620-F1
#
_entry.id   AF-A0A2W1F620-F1
#
_cell.length_a   1.000
_cell.length_b   1.000
_cell.length_c   1.000
_cell.angle_alpha   90.00
_cell.angle_beta   90.00
_cell.angle_gamma   90.00
#
_symmetry.space_group_name_H-M   'P 1'
#
loop_
_entity.id
_entity.type
_entity.pdbx_description
1 polymer ?
#
loop_
_entity_poly.entity_id
_entity_poly.type
_entity_poly.pdbx_seq_one_letter_code
_entity_poly.pdbx_strand_id
1 'polypeptide(L)'
;MESFIQQLMLFQQQQQQQPVSRLVAPTHWAPLPEQFHQPSTSPAARRLHFTSRAHAHQLQASNPPNTDWLSPQTDCTFPTHPAAHAHYLRLLTSAFLCTLTCLDKRTDTPFITHWTPTPFKPSPISPSKVELTCRRLLSIAIALHTYGPSSLCIYDAGRMQNVVKTNKMTFAERIGQLCELLRLSKARCVTLMKGEGLHMCVAAPGILVKRTRMNHTQNERRQKALVRGRKRTVGEMEVEDE
;
A
#
# COMPACT_ATOMS: atom_id res chain seq x y z
N MET A 1 38.12 -37.09 15.90
CA MET A 1 37.18 -36.62 14.84
C MET A 1 36.25 -37.72 14.32
N GLU A 2 36.46 -39.00 14.63
CA GLU A 2 35.61 -40.09 14.11
C GLU A 2 34.28 -40.30 14.89
N SER A 3 34.24 -39.92 16.16
CA SER A 3 33.03 -40.05 17.01
C SER A 3 31.88 -39.13 16.58
N PHE A 4 32.18 -37.96 16.00
CA PHE A 4 31.15 -37.01 15.58
C PHE A 4 30.46 -37.44 14.27
N ILE A 5 31.20 -38.11 13.38
CA ILE A 5 30.68 -38.60 12.10
C ILE A 5 29.75 -39.81 12.33
N GLN A 6 30.06 -40.69 13.29
CA GLN A 6 29.16 -41.77 13.68
C GLN A 6 27.86 -41.25 14.31
N GLN A 7 27.93 -40.16 15.09
CA GLN A 7 26.73 -39.54 15.68
C GLN A 7 25.84 -38.87 14.62
N LEU A 8 26.44 -38.28 13.58
CA LEU A 8 25.70 -37.66 12.48
C LEU A 8 25.00 -38.71 11.59
N MET A 9 25.61 -39.87 11.36
CA MET A 9 24.98 -40.95 10.58
C MET A 9 23.81 -41.62 11.33
N LEU A 10 23.91 -41.80 12.65
CA LEU A 10 22.81 -42.30 13.48
C LEU A 10 21.61 -41.33 13.51
N PHE A 11 21.87 -40.02 13.51
CA PHE A 11 20.81 -39.01 13.45
C PHE A 11 20.12 -38.97 12.08
N GLN A 12 20.85 -39.23 10.99
CA GLN A 12 20.28 -39.26 9.64
C GLN A 12 19.46 -40.53 9.38
N GLN A 13 19.84 -41.67 9.97
CA GLN A 13 19.07 -42.91 9.86
C GLN A 13 17.75 -42.88 10.65
N GLN A 14 17.68 -42.10 11.74
CA GLN A 14 16.46 -41.98 12.55
C GLN A 14 15.38 -41.08 11.93
N GLN A 15 15.72 -40.25 10.93
CA GLN A 15 14.74 -39.41 10.23
C GLN A 15 14.02 -40.11 9.07
N GLN A 16 14.47 -41.29 8.64
CA GLN A 16 13.83 -42.03 7.54
C GLN A 16 12.67 -42.96 7.96
N GLN A 17 12.36 -43.06 9.26
CA GLN A 17 11.26 -43.92 9.76
C GLN A 17 10.08 -43.16 10.37
N GLN A 18 9.90 -41.87 10.06
CA GLN A 18 8.63 -41.21 10.43
C GLN A 18 7.57 -41.46 9.35
N PRO A 19 6.44 -42.11 9.67
CA PRO A 19 5.33 -42.20 8.73
C PRO A 19 4.81 -40.80 8.44
N VAL A 20 4.69 -40.48 7.15
CA VAL A 20 4.10 -39.24 6.66
C VAL A 20 2.65 -39.17 7.11
N SER A 21 2.38 -38.47 8.21
CA SER A 21 1.02 -38.05 8.55
C SER A 21 0.53 -37.14 7.44
N ARG A 22 -0.31 -37.67 6.53
CA ARG A 22 -1.12 -36.83 5.64
C ARG A 22 -1.89 -35.86 6.54
N LEU A 23 -1.59 -34.58 6.43
CA LEU A 23 -2.42 -33.51 6.95
C LEU A 23 -3.79 -33.64 6.26
N VAL A 24 -4.73 -34.29 6.93
CA VAL A 24 -6.15 -34.23 6.61
C VAL A 24 -6.54 -32.78 6.84
N ALA A 25 -7.05 -32.13 5.78
CA ALA A 25 -7.63 -30.79 5.90
C ALA A 25 -8.69 -30.83 7.02
N PRO A 26 -8.66 -29.92 8.01
CA PRO A 26 -9.72 -29.87 9.00
C PRO A 26 -11.00 -29.41 8.32
N THR A 27 -11.84 -30.36 7.94
CA THR A 27 -13.23 -30.17 7.51
C THR A 27 -14.07 -29.84 8.75
N HIS A 28 -13.77 -28.72 9.42
CA HIS A 28 -14.62 -28.18 10.48
C HIS A 28 -15.04 -26.75 10.08
N TRP A 29 -15.91 -26.67 9.09
CA TRP A 29 -16.95 -25.65 9.20
C TRP A 29 -18.04 -26.35 10.03
N ALA A 30 -18.16 -26.00 11.30
CA ALA A 30 -19.35 -26.40 12.04
C ALA A 30 -20.55 -25.72 11.35
N PRO A 31 -21.70 -26.41 11.19
CA PRO A 31 -22.93 -25.75 10.80
C PRO A 31 -23.17 -24.58 11.77
N LEU A 32 -23.42 -23.38 11.23
CA LEU A 32 -23.82 -22.24 12.05
C LEU A 32 -25.06 -22.66 12.89
N PRO A 33 -25.07 -22.44 14.21
CA PRO A 33 -26.23 -22.74 15.03
C PRO A 33 -27.44 -21.96 14.52
N GLU A 34 -28.55 -22.67 14.32
CA GLU A 34 -29.78 -22.24 13.65
C GLU A 34 -30.66 -21.31 14.51
N GLN A 35 -30.07 -20.46 15.35
CA GLN A 35 -30.82 -19.58 16.23
C GLN A 35 -30.27 -18.15 16.21
N PHE A 36 -30.42 -17.50 15.04
CA PHE A 36 -30.45 -16.04 15.01
C PHE A 36 -31.82 -15.58 15.51
N HIS A 37 -31.88 -15.11 16.76
CA HIS A 37 -32.96 -14.22 17.20
C HIS A 37 -33.00 -13.04 16.22
N GLN A 38 -34.06 -12.96 15.41
CA GLN A 38 -34.23 -11.87 14.47
C GLN A 38 -34.75 -10.63 15.23
N PRO A 39 -33.99 -9.52 15.35
CA PRO A 39 -34.62 -8.23 15.56
C PRO A 39 -35.51 -7.95 14.34
N SER A 40 -36.72 -7.45 14.58
CA SER A 40 -37.73 -7.12 13.57
C SER A 40 -37.26 -5.96 12.68
N THR A 41 -36.46 -6.29 11.66
CA THR A 41 -36.04 -5.34 10.63
C THR A 41 -36.62 -5.79 9.29
N SER A 42 -37.33 -4.88 8.61
CA SER A 42 -37.96 -5.05 7.31
C SER A 42 -37.18 -5.98 6.34
N PRO A 43 -37.85 -6.90 5.63
CA PRO A 43 -37.21 -7.93 4.78
C PRO A 43 -36.40 -7.38 3.60
N ALA A 44 -36.57 -6.10 3.25
CA ALA A 44 -35.77 -5.43 2.23
C ALA A 44 -34.31 -5.16 2.69
N ALA A 45 -34.05 -5.07 4.01
CA ALA A 45 -32.76 -4.65 4.55
C ALA A 45 -31.70 -5.78 4.64
N ARG A 46 -32.05 -7.04 4.30
CA ARG A 46 -31.15 -8.20 4.50
C ARG A 46 -30.72 -8.92 3.23
N ARG A 47 -31.04 -8.41 2.04
CA ARG A 47 -30.60 -9.02 0.78
C ARG A 47 -29.26 -8.45 0.36
N LEU A 48 -28.29 -9.33 0.06
CA LEU A 48 -27.05 -8.93 -0.60
C LEU A 48 -27.39 -8.36 -1.97
N HIS A 49 -26.82 -7.20 -2.30
CA HIS A 49 -27.00 -6.57 -3.62
C HIS A 49 -26.44 -7.40 -4.77
N PHE A 50 -25.42 -8.22 -4.49
CA PHE A 50 -24.75 -9.07 -5.48
C PHE A 50 -24.84 -10.54 -5.08
N THR A 51 -25.13 -11.39 -6.06
CA THR A 51 -25.23 -12.85 -5.88
C THR A 51 -23.89 -13.55 -5.96
N SER A 52 -22.88 -12.91 -6.56
CA SER A 52 -21.51 -13.40 -6.60
C SER A 52 -20.52 -12.26 -6.88
N ARG A 53 -19.23 -12.52 -6.65
CA ARG A 53 -18.16 -11.61 -7.09
C ARG A 53 -18.22 -11.38 -8.60
N ALA A 54 -18.43 -12.42 -9.40
CA ALA A 54 -18.51 -12.29 -10.85
C ALA A 54 -19.69 -11.39 -11.26
N HIS A 55 -20.85 -11.53 -10.62
CA HIS A 55 -22.01 -10.66 -10.84
C HIS A 55 -21.70 -9.19 -10.47
N ALA A 56 -21.01 -8.95 -9.36
CA ALA A 56 -20.59 -7.59 -8.98
C ALA A 56 -19.63 -6.97 -10.02
N HIS A 57 -18.64 -7.73 -10.51
CA HIS A 57 -17.72 -7.27 -11.56
C HIS A 57 -18.44 -7.02 -12.89
N GLN A 58 -19.40 -7.88 -13.26
CA GLN A 58 -20.18 -7.71 -14.48
C GLN A 58 -21.05 -6.45 -14.43
N LEU A 59 -21.75 -6.21 -13.32
CA LEU A 59 -22.55 -4.99 -13.13
C LEU A 59 -21.67 -3.74 -13.11
N GLN A 60 -20.49 -3.80 -12.48
CA GLN A 60 -19.54 -2.69 -12.47
C GLN A 60 -19.00 -2.41 -13.89
N ALA A 61 -18.75 -3.43 -14.70
CA ALA A 61 -18.29 -3.30 -16.07
C ALA A 61 -19.39 -2.82 -17.04
N SER A 62 -20.66 -3.16 -16.78
CA SER A 62 -21.80 -2.69 -17.57
C SER A 62 -22.22 -1.26 -17.26
N ASN A 63 -21.78 -0.71 -16.11
CA ASN A 63 -22.00 0.70 -15.83
C ASN A 63 -21.17 1.53 -16.83
N PRO A 64 -21.78 2.50 -17.52
CA PRO A 64 -21.05 3.33 -18.46
C PRO A 64 -19.90 4.03 -17.72
N PRO A 65 -18.74 4.20 -18.37
CA PRO A 65 -17.66 5.00 -17.81
C PRO A 65 -18.23 6.36 -17.43
N ASN A 66 -17.86 6.87 -16.25
CA ASN A 66 -18.30 8.17 -15.80
C ASN A 66 -18.00 9.19 -16.91
N THR A 67 -19.04 9.73 -17.54
CA THR A 67 -18.96 10.59 -18.74
C THR A 67 -18.17 11.86 -18.49
N ASP A 68 -17.93 12.21 -17.23
CA ASP A 68 -17.14 13.38 -16.82
C ASP A 68 -15.63 13.09 -16.73
N TRP A 69 -15.18 11.85 -17.01
CA TRP A 69 -13.75 11.53 -17.06
C TRP A 69 -13.13 12.02 -18.37
N LEU A 70 -12.65 13.26 -18.31
CA LEU A 70 -11.97 13.93 -19.41
C LEU A 70 -10.46 13.69 -19.35
N SER A 71 -10.03 12.43 -19.51
CA SER A 71 -8.61 12.19 -19.80
C SER A 71 -8.24 12.99 -21.05
N PRO A 72 -7.09 13.69 -21.11
CA PRO A 72 -6.75 14.48 -22.28
C PRO A 72 -6.80 13.58 -23.53
N GLN A 73 -7.72 13.87 -24.46
CA GLN A 73 -8.00 12.99 -25.62
C GLN A 73 -6.76 12.74 -26.49
N THR A 74 -5.77 13.63 -26.40
CA THR A 74 -4.49 13.58 -27.10
C THR A 74 -3.32 13.70 -26.12
N ASP A 75 -3.35 12.94 -25.04
CA ASP A 75 -2.21 12.86 -24.12
C ASP A 75 -1.00 12.19 -24.79
N CYS A 76 -0.09 13.00 -25.33
CA CYS A 76 1.15 12.55 -25.95
C CYS A 76 2.14 11.90 -24.97
N THR A 77 1.86 11.98 -23.66
CA THR A 77 2.70 11.39 -22.61
C THR A 77 2.25 9.98 -22.22
N PHE A 78 1.10 9.51 -22.72
CA PHE A 78 0.63 8.16 -22.46
C PHE A 78 1.59 7.11 -23.08
N PRO A 79 1.99 6.05 -22.35
CA PRO A 79 2.94 5.08 -22.85
C PRO A 79 2.27 4.14 -23.85
N THR A 80 2.51 4.34 -25.14
CA THR A 80 1.93 3.53 -26.23
C THR A 80 2.81 2.35 -26.66
N HIS A 81 4.07 2.31 -26.22
CA HIS A 81 5.06 1.34 -26.69
C HIS A 81 5.99 0.88 -25.56
N PRO A 82 6.61 -0.32 -25.67
CA PRO A 82 7.37 -0.93 -24.57
C PRO A 82 8.49 -0.06 -23.98
N ALA A 83 9.16 0.75 -24.79
CA ALA A 83 10.22 1.64 -24.30
C ALA A 83 9.67 2.75 -23.37
N ALA A 84 8.52 3.33 -23.69
CA ALA A 84 7.85 4.29 -22.82
C ALA A 84 7.36 3.65 -21.51
N HIS A 85 6.82 2.42 -21.57
CA HIS A 85 6.49 1.67 -20.35
C HIS A 85 7.72 1.46 -19.46
N ALA A 86 8.84 1.02 -20.05
CA ALA A 86 10.08 0.81 -19.33
C ALA A 86 10.64 2.12 -18.74
N HIS A 87 10.50 3.24 -19.46
CA HIS A 87 10.88 4.56 -18.96
C HIS A 87 10.12 4.93 -17.68
N TYR A 88 8.78 4.87 -17.69
CA TYR A 88 7.99 5.19 -16.49
C TYR A 88 8.23 4.23 -15.34
N LEU A 89 8.43 2.93 -15.63
CA LEU A 89 8.78 1.97 -14.60
C LEU A 89 10.10 2.34 -13.92
N ARG A 90 11.14 2.71 -14.69
CA ARG A 90 12.43 3.16 -14.13
C ARG A 90 12.27 4.42 -13.27
N LEU A 91 11.45 5.38 -13.70
CA LEU A 91 11.16 6.59 -12.91
C LEU A 91 10.54 6.24 -11.55
N LEU A 92 9.51 5.39 -11.55
CA LEU A 92 8.84 4.95 -10.32
C LEU A 92 9.80 4.19 -9.40
N THR A 93 10.57 3.24 -9.93
CA THR A 93 11.53 2.46 -9.14
C THR A 93 12.63 3.35 -8.55
N SER A 94 13.18 4.28 -9.33
CA SER A 94 14.15 5.26 -8.84
C SER A 94 13.58 6.13 -7.73
N ALA A 95 12.36 6.66 -7.91
CA ALA A 95 11.67 7.45 -6.89
C ALA A 95 11.38 6.65 -5.60
N PHE A 96 11.01 5.38 -5.75
CA PHE A 96 10.73 4.47 -4.64
C PHE A 96 11.96 4.25 -3.75
N LEU A 97 13.14 4.12 -4.37
CA LEU A 97 14.41 3.89 -3.66
C LEU A 97 15.05 5.19 -3.15
N CYS A 98 14.80 6.33 -3.82
CA CYS A 98 15.42 7.60 -3.47
C CYS A 98 14.96 8.15 -2.10
N THR A 99 15.89 8.38 -1.17
CA THR A 99 15.62 8.87 0.18
C THR A 99 15.98 10.35 0.39
N LEU A 100 16.51 11.02 -0.64
CA LEU A 100 17.08 12.37 -0.52
C LEU A 100 16.09 13.40 0.03
N THR A 101 14.85 13.40 -0.48
CA THR A 101 13.81 14.36 -0.09
C THR A 101 12.78 13.75 0.87
N CYS A 102 13.12 12.66 1.55
CA CYS A 102 12.19 11.97 2.44
C CYS A 102 11.92 12.77 3.73
N LEU A 103 10.65 12.85 4.12
CA LEU A 103 10.18 13.53 5.34
C LEU A 103 10.05 12.58 6.54
N ASP A 104 10.24 11.28 6.34
CA ASP A 104 10.22 10.32 7.43
C ASP A 104 11.48 10.51 8.29
N LYS A 105 11.35 10.29 9.60
CA LYS A 105 12.48 10.40 10.51
C LYS A 105 13.48 9.27 10.23
N ARG A 106 14.70 9.64 9.84
CA ARG A 106 15.77 8.67 9.53
C ARG A 106 16.25 7.88 10.73
N THR A 107 15.97 8.37 11.93
CA THR A 107 16.26 7.71 13.21
C THR A 107 15.24 6.64 13.59
N ASP A 108 14.08 6.58 12.92
CA ASP A 108 13.03 5.64 13.29
C ASP A 108 13.42 4.22 12.84
N THR A 109 13.22 3.23 13.73
CA THR A 109 13.57 1.82 13.49
C THR A 109 13.01 1.26 12.18
N PRO A 110 11.77 1.57 11.75
CA PRO A 110 11.27 1.14 10.44
C PRO A 110 12.09 1.73 9.31
N PHE A 111 12.42 3.03 9.34
CA PHE A 111 13.24 3.64 8.29
C PHE A 111 14.60 2.95 8.19
N ILE A 112 15.27 2.78 9.34
CA ILE A 112 16.59 2.17 9.41
C ILE A 112 16.57 0.74 8.85
N THR A 113 15.61 -0.08 9.31
CA THR A 113 15.50 -1.50 8.93
C THR A 113 15.33 -1.70 7.43
N HIS A 114 14.69 -0.75 6.76
CA HIS A 114 14.29 -0.89 5.37
C HIS A 114 15.19 -0.10 4.39
N TRP A 115 15.77 1.02 4.79
CA TRP A 115 16.52 1.93 3.90
C TRP A 115 17.98 2.16 4.28
N THR A 116 18.43 1.70 5.44
CA THR A 116 19.85 1.70 5.83
C THR A 116 20.28 0.30 6.28
N PRO A 117 20.25 -0.70 5.38
CA PRO A 117 20.63 -2.05 5.74
C PRO A 117 22.12 -2.12 6.11
N THR A 118 22.42 -3.01 7.05
CA THR A 118 23.80 -3.39 7.39
C THR A 118 24.05 -4.84 6.93
N PRO A 119 25.31 -5.29 6.79
CA PRO A 119 25.60 -6.68 6.42
C PRO A 119 24.93 -7.71 7.35
N PHE A 120 24.73 -7.36 8.62
CA PHE A 120 24.12 -8.22 9.63
C PHE A 120 22.59 -8.16 9.66
N LYS A 121 21.99 -7.10 9.09
CA LYS A 121 20.54 -6.91 9.03
C LYS A 121 20.14 -6.43 7.64
N PRO A 122 19.95 -7.36 6.68
CA PRO A 122 19.60 -7.02 5.31
C PRO A 122 18.20 -6.38 5.26
N SER A 123 18.00 -5.50 4.28
CA SER A 123 16.70 -4.87 4.08
C SER A 123 15.69 -5.91 3.58
N PRO A 124 14.47 -5.95 4.14
CA PRO A 124 13.39 -6.77 3.59
C PRO A 124 12.84 -6.20 2.26
N ILE A 125 13.27 -5.00 1.85
CA ILE A 125 12.99 -4.39 0.55
C ILE A 125 14.02 -4.88 -0.45
N SER A 126 13.63 -5.83 -1.29
CA SER A 126 14.44 -6.28 -2.43
C SER A 126 14.11 -5.50 -3.70
N PRO A 127 15.06 -5.34 -4.64
CA PRO A 127 14.81 -4.70 -5.94
C PRO A 127 13.60 -5.29 -6.67
N SER A 128 13.46 -6.62 -6.68
CA SER A 128 12.34 -7.32 -7.33
C SER A 128 10.98 -6.97 -6.71
N LYS A 129 10.90 -6.81 -5.38
CA LYS A 129 9.66 -6.39 -4.70
C LYS A 129 9.29 -4.96 -5.08
N VAL A 130 10.27 -4.06 -5.11
CA VAL A 130 10.07 -2.66 -5.52
C VAL A 130 9.58 -2.60 -6.96
N GLU A 131 10.23 -3.32 -7.86
CA GLU A 131 9.85 -3.37 -9.27
C GLU A 131 8.41 -3.91 -9.44
N LEU A 132 8.06 -4.99 -8.75
CA LEU A 132 6.71 -5.56 -8.79
C LEU A 132 5.65 -4.55 -8.30
N THR A 133 5.92 -3.85 -7.19
CA THR A 133 5.04 -2.78 -6.70
C THR A 133 4.92 -1.64 -7.70
N CYS A 134 6.02 -1.20 -8.32
CA CYS A 134 6.02 -0.14 -9.32
C CYS A 134 5.29 -0.56 -10.62
N ARG A 135 5.41 -1.83 -11.04
CA ARG A 135 4.63 -2.38 -12.16
C ARG A 135 3.13 -2.32 -11.86
N ARG A 136 2.70 -2.69 -10.66
CA ARG A 136 1.28 -2.57 -10.24
C ARG A 136 0.79 -1.13 -10.27
N LEU A 137 1.57 -0.20 -9.73
CA LEU A 137 1.24 1.24 -9.78
C LEU A 137 1.10 1.74 -11.22
N LEU A 138 2.03 1.36 -12.10
CA LEU A 138 1.99 1.73 -13.51
C LEU A 138 0.76 1.14 -14.23
N SER A 139 0.46 -0.14 -14.00
CA SER A 139 -0.73 -0.79 -14.56
C SER A 139 -2.03 -0.10 -14.12
N ILE A 140 -2.15 0.30 -12.86
CA ILE A 140 -3.30 1.06 -12.36
C ILE A 140 -3.36 2.44 -13.03
N ALA A 141 -2.21 3.10 -13.24
CA ALA A 141 -2.16 4.42 -13.88
C ALA A 141 -2.63 4.35 -15.33
N ILE A 142 -2.21 3.32 -16.05
CA ILE A 142 -2.65 3.03 -17.42
C ILE A 142 -4.16 2.79 -17.43
N ALA A 143 -4.65 1.87 -16.59
CA ALA A 143 -6.07 1.54 -16.54
C ALA A 143 -6.95 2.76 -16.19
N LEU A 144 -6.50 3.60 -15.25
CA LEU A 144 -7.19 4.84 -14.90
C LEU A 144 -7.22 5.82 -16.07
N HIS A 145 -6.13 5.96 -16.79
CA HIS A 145 -6.06 6.88 -17.93
C HIS A 145 -6.91 6.39 -19.11
N THR A 146 -6.98 5.07 -19.33
CA THR A 146 -7.72 4.46 -20.44
C THR A 146 -9.21 4.31 -20.17
N TYR A 147 -9.59 3.86 -18.98
CA TYR A 147 -10.97 3.47 -18.65
C TYR A 147 -11.63 4.41 -17.63
N GLY A 148 -10.87 5.35 -17.05
CA GLY A 148 -11.36 6.25 -16.03
C GLY A 148 -11.52 5.60 -14.65
N PRO A 149 -12.27 6.22 -13.73
CA PRO A 149 -12.35 5.82 -12.32
C PRO A 149 -13.00 4.46 -12.10
N SER A 150 -13.75 3.93 -13.06
CA SER A 150 -14.35 2.59 -13.00
C SER A 150 -13.31 1.48 -12.90
N SER A 151 -12.08 1.71 -13.38
CA SER A 151 -10.93 0.81 -13.25
C SER A 151 -10.36 0.72 -11.83
N LEU A 152 -10.81 1.58 -10.90
CA LEU A 152 -10.26 1.68 -9.56
C LEU A 152 -11.07 0.87 -8.55
N CYS A 153 -10.38 0.20 -7.63
CA CYS A 153 -10.99 -0.42 -6.45
C CYS A 153 -11.16 0.61 -5.32
N ILE A 154 -11.92 1.68 -5.58
CA ILE A 154 -12.24 2.73 -4.60
C ILE A 154 -13.76 2.86 -4.53
N TYR A 155 -14.33 2.41 -3.41
CA TYR A 155 -15.79 2.40 -3.20
C TYR A 155 -16.27 3.54 -2.29
N ASP A 156 -15.35 4.21 -1.61
CA ASP A 156 -15.66 5.36 -0.76
C ASP A 156 -15.93 6.60 -1.62
N ALA A 157 -17.14 7.15 -1.52
CA ALA A 157 -17.58 8.29 -2.33
C ALA A 157 -16.74 9.56 -2.07
N GLY A 158 -16.36 9.82 -0.81
CA GLY A 158 -15.51 10.98 -0.46
C GLY A 158 -14.11 10.88 -1.06
N ARG A 159 -13.55 9.67 -1.13
CA ARG A 159 -12.30 9.40 -1.84
C ARG A 159 -12.46 9.52 -3.34
N MET A 160 -13.59 9.08 -3.90
CA MET A 160 -13.87 9.20 -5.33
C MET A 160 -13.92 10.66 -5.79
N GLN A 161 -14.46 11.57 -4.97
CA GLN A 161 -14.43 13.02 -5.27
C GLN A 161 -13.00 13.55 -5.46
N ASN A 162 -12.02 13.00 -4.74
CA ASN A 162 -10.62 13.37 -4.94
C ASN A 162 -10.05 12.84 -6.26
N VAL A 163 -10.53 11.70 -6.75
CA VAL A 163 -10.15 11.16 -8.06
C VAL A 163 -10.66 12.06 -9.18
N VAL A 164 -11.94 12.48 -9.10
CA VAL A 164 -12.57 13.37 -10.09
C VAL A 164 -11.80 14.68 -10.25
N LYS A 165 -11.25 15.24 -9.16
CA LYS A 165 -10.39 16.44 -9.20
C LYS A 165 -9.11 16.28 -10.02
N THR A 166 -8.73 15.06 -10.38
CA THR A 166 -7.53 14.75 -11.18
C THR A 166 -7.85 14.26 -12.59
N ASN A 167 -9.10 14.37 -13.05
CA ASN A 167 -9.53 13.86 -14.35
C ASN A 167 -8.77 14.49 -15.53
N LYS A 168 -8.38 15.77 -15.41
CA LYS A 168 -7.63 16.50 -16.45
C LYS A 168 -6.11 16.29 -16.42
N MET A 169 -5.58 15.49 -15.50
CA MET A 169 -4.13 15.26 -15.44
C MET A 169 -3.66 14.41 -16.61
N THR A 170 -2.58 14.85 -17.24
CA THR A 170 -1.80 14.01 -18.16
C THR A 170 -1.18 12.82 -17.42
N PHE A 171 -0.79 11.81 -18.17
CA PHE A 171 -0.14 10.61 -17.68
C PHE A 171 1.21 10.97 -17.04
N ALA A 172 2.03 11.79 -17.71
CA ALA A 172 3.30 12.26 -17.16
C ALA A 172 3.12 13.04 -15.85
N GLU A 173 2.15 13.96 -15.76
CA GLU A 173 1.87 14.68 -14.51
C GLU A 173 1.48 13.71 -13.39
N ARG A 174 0.66 12.70 -13.68
CA ARG A 174 0.23 11.70 -12.71
C ARG A 174 1.41 10.89 -12.21
N ILE A 175 2.26 10.40 -13.11
CA ILE A 175 3.48 9.68 -12.74
C ILE A 175 4.48 10.59 -12.01
N GLY A 176 4.60 11.85 -12.40
CA GLY A 176 5.46 12.84 -11.74
C GLY A 176 5.07 13.06 -10.29
N GLN A 177 3.79 13.29 -10.02
CA GLN A 177 3.27 13.43 -8.66
C GLN A 177 3.38 12.12 -7.86
N LEU A 178 3.21 10.98 -8.51
CA LEU A 178 3.41 9.68 -7.86
C LEU A 178 4.88 9.47 -7.47
N CYS A 179 5.83 9.81 -8.35
CA CYS A 179 7.26 9.82 -8.05
C CYS A 179 7.58 10.77 -6.88
N GLU A 180 7.02 11.98 -6.86
CA GLU A 180 7.18 12.90 -5.73
C GLU A 180 6.70 12.26 -4.43
N LEU A 181 5.49 11.69 -4.43
CA LEU A 181 4.92 11.03 -3.26
C LEU A 181 5.81 9.89 -2.73
N LEU A 182 6.34 9.06 -3.64
CA LEU A 182 7.24 7.95 -3.30
C LEU A 182 8.57 8.43 -2.70
N ARG A 183 9.12 9.55 -3.18
CA ARG A 183 10.34 10.16 -2.60
C ARG A 183 10.07 10.75 -1.21
N LEU A 184 8.89 11.35 -1.01
CA LEU A 184 8.53 12.03 0.22
C LEU A 184 8.32 11.08 1.41
N SER A 185 7.72 9.90 1.21
CA SER A 185 7.40 8.99 2.32
C SER A 185 7.72 7.52 2.03
N LYS A 186 8.62 6.96 2.84
CA LYS A 186 9.04 5.55 2.82
C LYS A 186 8.14 4.66 3.66
N ALA A 187 7.54 5.18 4.73
CA ALA A 187 6.44 4.52 5.42
C ALA A 187 5.32 4.14 4.43
N ARG A 188 4.97 5.05 3.52
CA ARG A 188 4.01 4.76 2.44
C ARG A 188 4.52 3.70 1.47
N CYS A 189 5.80 3.74 1.11
CA CYS A 189 6.42 2.71 0.27
C CYS A 189 6.26 1.30 0.91
N VAL A 190 6.45 1.16 2.23
CA VAL A 190 6.17 -0.10 2.94
C VAL A 190 4.70 -0.52 2.77
N THR A 191 3.75 0.39 2.99
CA THR A 191 2.32 0.13 2.83
C THR A 191 1.98 -0.34 1.41
N LEU A 192 2.54 0.32 0.39
CA LEU A 192 2.33 -0.06 -1.01
C LEU A 192 2.90 -1.44 -1.35
N MET A 193 4.03 -1.82 -0.75
CA MET A 193 4.59 -3.17 -0.90
C MET A 193 3.66 -4.26 -0.35
N LYS A 194 2.85 -3.95 0.67
CA LYS A 194 1.82 -4.85 1.20
C LYS A 194 0.57 -4.93 0.30
N GLY A 195 0.53 -4.13 -0.77
CA GLY A 195 -0.62 -4.04 -1.68
C GLY A 195 -1.69 -3.05 -1.22
N GLU A 196 -1.46 -2.32 -0.14
CA GLU A 196 -2.43 -1.42 0.45
C GLU A 196 -2.35 -0.03 -0.19
N GLY A 197 -3.51 0.57 -0.47
CA GLY A 197 -3.58 1.97 -0.92
C GLY A 197 -3.04 2.26 -2.33
N LEU A 198 -2.75 1.22 -3.13
CA LEU A 198 -2.23 1.35 -4.50
C LEU A 198 -3.13 2.25 -5.37
N HIS A 199 -4.44 1.95 -5.44
CA HIS A 199 -5.39 2.71 -6.26
C HIS A 199 -5.48 4.18 -5.86
N MET A 200 -5.59 4.47 -4.56
CA MET A 200 -5.64 5.85 -4.07
C MET A 200 -4.36 6.63 -4.38
N CYS A 201 -3.19 5.98 -4.28
CA CYS A 201 -1.91 6.62 -4.56
C CYS A 201 -1.80 7.05 -6.03
N VAL A 202 -2.30 6.22 -6.96
CA VAL A 202 -2.30 6.53 -8.40
C VAL A 202 -3.40 7.53 -8.76
N ALA A 203 -4.57 7.40 -8.12
CA ALA A 203 -5.73 8.18 -8.48
C ALA A 203 -5.64 9.64 -7.99
N ALA A 204 -5.02 9.90 -6.85
CA ALA A 204 -4.90 11.25 -6.28
C ALA A 204 -3.51 11.56 -5.69
N PRO A 205 -2.41 11.39 -6.44
CA PRO A 205 -1.05 11.51 -5.92
C PRO A 205 -0.76 12.91 -5.36
N GLY A 206 -1.13 13.99 -6.06
CA GLY A 206 -0.87 15.36 -5.60
C GLY A 206 -1.59 15.73 -4.30
N ILE A 207 -2.81 15.24 -4.09
CA ILE A 207 -3.52 15.42 -2.81
C ILE A 207 -2.76 14.73 -1.68
N LEU A 208 -2.23 13.54 -1.95
CA LEU A 208 -1.46 12.77 -0.98
C LEU A 208 -0.07 13.36 -0.72
N VAL A 209 0.55 14.01 -1.70
CA VAL A 209 1.77 14.83 -1.52
C VAL A 209 1.49 15.95 -0.52
N LYS A 210 0.46 16.76 -0.78
CA LYS A 210 0.06 17.88 0.11
C LYS A 210 -0.23 17.37 1.53
N ARG A 211 -0.99 16.28 1.65
CA ARG A 211 -1.32 15.67 2.94
C ARG A 211 -0.09 15.14 3.67
N THR A 212 0.86 14.53 2.97
CA THR A 212 2.11 14.04 3.57
C THR A 212 2.92 15.20 4.17
N ARG A 213 3.05 16.31 3.43
CA ARG A 213 3.74 17.52 3.92
C ARG A 213 3.03 18.12 5.14
N MET A 214 1.71 18.30 5.07
CA MET A 214 0.92 18.82 6.19
C MET A 214 1.02 17.93 7.43
N ASN A 215 0.89 16.62 7.27
CA ASN A 215 0.97 15.66 8.37
C ASN A 215 2.36 15.71 9.04
N HIS A 216 3.43 15.86 8.25
CA HIS A 216 4.78 16.00 8.78
C HIS A 216 4.88 17.23 9.71
N THR A 217 4.48 18.41 9.24
CA THR A 217 4.48 19.65 10.05
C THR A 217 3.60 19.53 11.31
N GLN A 218 2.41 18.95 11.17
CA GLN A 218 1.49 18.78 12.30
C GLN A 218 2.04 17.80 13.34
N ASN A 219 2.63 16.69 12.90
CA ASN A 219 3.25 15.71 13.79
C ASN A 219 4.44 16.32 14.54
N GLU A 220 5.26 17.14 13.88
CA GLU A 220 6.38 17.83 14.53
C GLU A 220 5.88 18.79 15.63
N ARG A 221 4.87 19.61 15.33
CA ARG A 221 4.24 20.51 16.32
C ARG A 221 3.67 19.73 17.51
N ARG A 222 2.97 18.62 17.24
CA ARG A 222 2.42 17.75 18.28
C ARG A 222 3.53 17.18 19.16
N GLN A 223 4.64 16.72 18.58
CA GLN A 223 5.77 16.19 19.35
C GLN A 223 6.40 17.25 20.26
N LYS A 224 6.62 18.48 19.76
CA LYS A 224 7.11 19.60 20.58
C LYS A 224 6.18 19.91 21.76
N ALA A 225 4.86 19.93 21.50
CA ALA A 225 3.87 20.15 22.56
C ALA A 225 3.88 19.03 23.62
N LEU A 226 4.05 17.76 23.22
CA LEU A 226 4.17 16.63 24.13
C LEU A 226 5.43 16.71 25.00
N VAL A 227 6.58 17.09 24.41
CA VAL A 227 7.82 17.27 25.17
C VAL A 227 7.66 18.39 26.20
N ARG A 228 7.12 19.54 25.82
CA ARG A 228 6.85 20.65 26.75
C ARG A 228 5.86 20.26 27.85
N GLY A 229 4.81 19.51 27.51
CA GLY A 229 3.85 18.99 28.48
C GLY A 229 4.52 18.09 29.52
N ARG A 230 5.40 17.18 29.08
CA ARG A 230 6.14 16.28 29.98
C ARG A 230 7.09 17.03 30.91
N LYS A 231 7.83 18.03 30.42
CA LYS A 231 8.70 18.87 31.27
C LYS A 231 7.93 19.54 32.40
N ARG A 232 6.73 20.05 32.12
CA ARG A 232 5.82 20.62 33.13
C ARG A 232 5.32 19.60 34.15
N THR A 233 5.10 18.33 33.74
CA THR A 233 4.65 17.27 34.67
C THR A 233 5.78 16.74 35.54
N VAL A 234 7.03 16.79 35.06
CA VAL A 234 8.21 16.29 35.77
C VAL A 234 8.80 17.34 36.74
N GLY A 235 8.27 18.57 36.77
CA GLY A 235 8.69 19.59 37.73
C GLY A 235 9.97 20.33 37.37
N GLU A 236 10.45 20.22 36.13
CA GLU A 236 11.53 21.06 35.60
C GLU A 236 10.94 22.44 35.25
N MET A 237 10.67 23.27 36.27
CA MET A 237 10.60 24.72 36.10
C MET A 237 12.04 25.23 36.08
N GLU A 238 12.63 25.38 34.89
CA GLU A 238 13.63 26.43 34.75
C GLU A 238 12.89 27.76 34.91
N VAL A 239 13.26 28.49 35.95
CA VAL A 239 12.89 29.88 36.19
C VAL A 239 13.46 30.68 35.02
N GLU A 240 12.59 31.16 34.13
CA GLU A 240 12.98 32.20 33.17
C GLU A 240 12.94 33.53 33.93
N ASP A 241 14.13 34.05 34.26
CA ASP A 241 14.35 35.43 34.72
C ASP A 241 13.96 36.43 33.60
N GLU A 242 13.44 37.58 34.06
CA GLU A 242 12.85 38.70 33.31
C GLU A 242 13.70 39.31 32.17
#